data_AF-A0A366XXG9-F1
#
_entry.id   AF-A0A366XXG9-F1
#
_cell.length_a   1.000
_cell.length_b   1.000
_cell.length_c   1.000
_cell.angle_alpha   90.00
_cell.angle_beta   90.00
_cell.angle_gamma   90.00
#
_symmetry.space_group_name_H-M   'P 1'
#
loop_
_entity.id
_entity.type
_entity.pdbx_description
1 polymer ?
#
loop_
_entity_poly.entity_id
_entity_poly.type
_entity_poly.pdbx_seq_one_letter_code
_entity_poly.pdbx_strand_id
1 'polypeptide(L)' 'MGQQVRNHMVEFLCSKTTMVAEKVLKMTDAEIEYYHWLYSDDDNSGDYVRVH' A
#
# COMPACT_ATOMS: atom_id res chain seq x y z
N MET A 1 -0.41 15.26 -3.36
CA MET A 1 -0.09 14.72 -2.02
C MET A 1 1.03 15.53 -1.37
N GLY A 2 1.07 15.65 -0.03
CA GLY A 2 2.21 16.28 0.66
C GLY A 2 3.40 15.33 0.80
N GLN A 3 4.64 15.85 0.83
CA GLN A 3 5.85 15.02 0.81
C GLN A 3 6.00 14.10 2.04
N GLN A 4 5.57 14.55 3.23
CA GLN A 4 5.53 13.70 4.43
C GLN A 4 4.54 12.53 4.28
N VAL A 5 3.36 12.79 3.71
CA VAL A 5 2.32 11.77 3.50
C VAL A 5 2.81 10.73 2.50
N ARG A 6 3.44 11.18 1.40
CA ARG A 6 4.05 10.29 0.41
C ARG A 6 5.09 9.37 1.04
N ASN A 7 6.01 9.91 1.84
CA ASN A 7 7.06 9.12 2.48
C ASN A 7 6.46 8.02 3.36
N HIS A 8 5.45 8.37 4.17
CA HIS A 8 4.76 7.40 5.03
C HIS A 8 4.08 6.28 4.21
N MET A 9 3.39 6.63 3.12
CA MET A 9 2.74 5.64 2.25
C MET A 9 3.76 4.74 1.53
N VAL A 10 4.90 5.28 1.11
CA VAL A 10 6.00 4.51 0.50
C VAL A 10 6.59 3.52 1.51
N GLU A 11 6.84 3.94 2.75
CA GLU A 11 7.33 3.05 3.82
C GLU A 11 6.34 1.91 4.12
N PHE A 12 5.04 2.23 4.15
CA PHE A 12 3.97 1.24 4.28
C PHE A 12 3.99 0.22 3.13
N LEU A 13 4.04 0.69 1.89
CA LEU A 13 4.06 -0.17 0.70
C LEU A 13 5.31 -1.05 0.64
N CYS A 14 6.48 -0.50 0.99
CA CYS A 14 7.72 -1.28 1.09
C CYS A 14 7.66 -2.37 2.18
N SER A 15 6.87 -2.15 3.25
CA SER A 15 6.74 -3.10 4.35
C SER A 15 5.67 -4.18 4.10
N LYS A 16 4.61 -3.84 3.36
CA LYS A 16 3.47 -4.74 3.08
C LYS A 16 3.60 -5.52 1.79
N THR A 17 4.31 -4.98 0.80
CA THR A 17 4.43 -5.60 -0.53
C THR A 17 5.83 -6.17 -0.75
N THR A 18 5.94 -7.18 -1.61
CA THR A 18 7.24 -7.66 -2.11
C THR A 18 7.78 -6.78 -3.24
N MET A 19 7.21 -5.59 -3.46
CA MET A 19 7.69 -4.69 -4.50
C MET A 19 9.08 -4.17 -4.14
N VAL A 20 9.96 -4.13 -5.14
CA VAL A 20 11.29 -3.53 -5.00
C VAL A 20 11.12 -2.06 -4.64
N ALA A 21 11.80 -1.60 -3.59
CA ALA A 21 11.72 -0.22 -3.11
C ALA A 21 12.00 0.82 -4.23
N GLU A 22 12.92 0.52 -5.14
CA GLU A 22 13.19 1.35 -6.33
C GLU A 22 11.97 1.54 -7.23
N LYS A 23 11.09 0.53 -7.30
CA LYS A 23 9.84 0.59 -8.07
C LYS A 23 8.85 1.52 -7.37
N VAL A 24 8.70 1.38 -6.06
CA VAL A 24 7.80 2.23 -5.25
C VAL A 24 8.25 3.69 -5.27
N LEU A 25 9.57 3.94 -5.22
CA LEU A 25 10.12 5.30 -5.29
C LEU A 25 9.88 5.99 -6.64
N LYS A 26 9.77 5.22 -7.73
CA LYS A 26 9.48 5.72 -9.08
C LYS A 26 7.98 5.92 -9.35
N MET A 27 7.10 5.51 -8.44
CA MET A 27 5.65 5.66 -8.60
C MET A 27 5.21 7.12 -8.48
N THR A 28 4.19 7.47 -9.24
CA THR A 28 3.47 8.73 -9.10
C THR A 28 2.65 8.74 -7.81
N ASP A 29 2.22 9.93 -7.37
CA ASP A 29 1.38 10.04 -6.17
C ASP A 29 0.09 9.22 -6.31
N ALA A 30 -0.53 9.22 -7.49
CA ALA A 30 -1.76 8.47 -7.76
C ALA A 30 -1.55 6.95 -7.65
N GLU A 31 -0.40 6.44 -8.11
CA GLU A 31 -0.06 5.02 -7.98
C GLU A 31 0.18 4.65 -6.51
N ILE A 32 0.89 5.49 -5.75
CA ILE A 32 1.12 5.26 -4.32
C ILE A 32 -0.21 5.24 -3.56
N GLU A 33 -1.12 6.18 -3.84
CA GLU A 33 -2.45 6.21 -3.24
C GLU A 33 -3.26 4.96 -3.58
N TYR A 34 -3.24 4.54 -4.85
CA TYR A 34 -3.93 3.34 -5.31
C TYR A 34 -3.45 2.09 -4.58
N TYR A 35 -2.14 1.84 -4.55
CA TYR A 35 -1.59 0.68 -3.87
C TYR A 35 -1.75 0.77 -2.36
N HIS A 36 -1.63 1.96 -1.78
CA HIS A 36 -1.86 2.15 -0.35
C HIS A 36 -3.28 1.74 0.02
N TRP A 37 -4.30 2.18 -0.73
CA TRP A 37 -5.67 1.71 -0.53
C TRP A 37 -5.82 0.20 -0.69
N LEU A 38 -5.25 -0.37 -1.76
CA LEU A 38 -5.33 -1.80 -2.05
C LEU A 38 -4.80 -2.67 -0.90
N TYR A 39 -3.65 -2.30 -0.32
CA TYR A 39 -2.99 -3.06 0.73
C TYR A 39 -3.34 -2.60 2.15
N SER A 40 -3.97 -1.44 2.32
CA SER A 40 -4.47 -0.96 3.60
C SER A 40 -5.76 -1.66 4.02
N ASP A 41 -6.55 -2.16 3.07
CA ASP A 41 -7.80 -2.88 3.34
C ASP A 41 -7.58 -4.39 3.57
N ASP A 42 -6.42 -4.93 3.19
CA ASP A 42 -6.13 -6.37 3.32
C ASP A 42 -6.00 -6.84 4.79
N ASP A 43 -5.77 -5.93 5.75
CA ASP A 43 -5.91 -6.22 7.19
C ASP A 43 -7.39 -6.41 7.63
N ASN A 44 -8.35 -6.08 6.77
CA ASN A 44 -9.78 -6.33 6.98
C ASN A 44 -10.26 -7.64 6.33
N SER A 45 -9.35 -8.45 5.77
CA SER A 45 -9.66 -9.78 5.23
C SER A 45 -9.84 -10.88 6.30
N GLY A 46 -10.17 -10.48 7.53
CA GLY A 46 -10.60 -11.37 8.62
C GLY A 46 -12.10 -11.67 8.62
N ASP A 47 -12.92 -10.99 7.82
CA ASP A 47 -14.39 -11.13 7.83
C ASP A 47 -14.97 -11.59 6.49
N TYR A 48 -14.27 -12.44 5.74
CA TYR A 48 -14.93 -13.31 4.77
C TYR A 48 -15.18 -14.65 5.43
N VAL A 49 -16.40 -14.78 5.97
CA VAL A 49 -16.99 -15.98 6.53
C VAL A 49 -16.55 -17.21 5.72
N ARG A 50 -15.76 -18.06 6.35
CA ARG A 50 -15.49 -19.43 5.90
C ARG A 50 -16.80 -20.21 6.00
N VAL A 51 -17.68 -20.08 5.00
CA VAL A 51 -18.77 -21.02 4.80
C VAL A 51 -18.15 -22.22 4.11
N HIS A 52 -17.83 -23.25 4.90
CA HIS A 52 -17.57 -24.57 4.35
C HIS A 52 -18.24 -25.65 5.19
#